data_AF-A0A0C2IYJ3-F1
#
_entry.id   AF-A0A0C2IYJ3-F1
#
_cell.length_a   1.000
_cell.length_b   1.000
_cell.length_c   1.000
_cell.angle_alpha   90.00
_cell.angle_beta   90.00
_cell.angle_gamma   90.00
#
_symmetry.space_group_name_H-M   'P 1'
#
loop_
_entity.id
_entity.type
_entity.pdbx_description
1 polymer ?
#
loop_
_entity_poly.entity_id
_entity_poly.type
_entity_poly.pdbx_seq_one_letter_code
_entity_poly.pdbx_strand_id
1 'polypeptide(L)'
;MRKDVETPIEYLPKIIPILDVLIVHSDENILSDVLISINHLADSSSNHVSFLISSGIVDKIYMFLGVSQTLTLHVLHVLGNIAGSEEEDAQYLLDNGIYVHL
;
A
#
# COMPACT_ATOMS: atom_id res chain seq x y z
N MET A 1 -1.71 -4.22 -22.60
CA MET A 1 -1.63 -4.26 -21.13
C MET A 1 -2.27 -5.55 -20.68
N ARG A 2 -1.50 -6.49 -20.12
CA ARG A 2 -2.11 -7.60 -19.36
C ARG A 2 -2.69 -6.94 -18.12
N LYS A 3 -4.02 -6.91 -18.00
CA LYS A 3 -4.61 -6.87 -16.66
C LYS A 3 -4.24 -8.22 -16.08
N ASP A 4 -3.22 -8.25 -15.24
CA ASP A 4 -2.98 -9.44 -14.43
C ASP A 4 -4.28 -9.76 -13.68
N VAL A 5 -4.57 -11.05 -13.56
CA VAL A 5 -5.81 -11.52 -12.95
C VAL A 5 -5.90 -10.87 -11.56
N GLU A 6 -7.01 -10.16 -11.33
CA GLU A 6 -7.31 -9.54 -10.03
C GLU A 6 -7.12 -10.59 -8.93
N THR A 7 -6.37 -10.25 -7.89
CA THR A 7 -6.18 -11.17 -6.77
C THR A 7 -7.54 -11.40 -6.13
N PRO A 8 -8.05 -12.64 -6.02
CA PRO A 8 -9.35 -12.82 -5.38
C PRO A 8 -9.28 -12.37 -3.90
N ILE A 9 -10.26 -11.60 -3.46
CA ILE A 9 -10.23 -10.96 -2.13
C ILE A 9 -10.06 -11.96 -0.97
N GLU A 10 -10.51 -13.20 -1.17
CA GLU A 10 -10.34 -14.33 -0.25
C GLU A 10 -8.87 -14.68 0.07
N TYR A 11 -7.90 -14.25 -0.75
CA TYR A 11 -6.48 -14.44 -0.50
C TYR A 11 -5.86 -13.31 0.35
N LEU A 12 -6.47 -12.13 0.43
CA LEU A 12 -5.93 -11.00 1.20
C LEU A 12 -5.69 -11.35 2.68
N PRO A 13 -6.59 -12.08 3.37
CA PRO A 13 -6.34 -12.55 4.74
C PRO A 13 -5.09 -13.42 4.91
N LYS A 14 -4.58 -14.03 3.83
CA LYS A 14 -3.35 -14.84 3.84
C LYS A 14 -2.13 -14.04 3.41
N ILE A 15 -2.30 -13.13 2.46
CA ILE A 15 -1.21 -12.32 1.88
C ILE A 15 -0.77 -11.23 2.86
N ILE A 16 -1.72 -10.47 3.42
CA ILE A 16 -1.40 -9.29 4.23
C ILE A 16 -0.57 -9.63 5.46
N PRO A 17 -0.84 -10.70 6.24
CA PRO A 17 0.03 -11.05 7.37
C PRO A 17 1.48 -11.33 6.96
N ILE A 18 1.72 -11.83 5.74
CA ILE A 18 3.07 -12.06 5.23
C ILE A 18 3.74 -10.72 4.92
N LEU A 19 3.04 -9.83 4.21
CA LEU A 19 3.53 -8.47 3.91
C LEU A 19 3.81 -7.69 5.21
N ASP A 20 2.96 -7.87 6.22
CA ASP A 20 3.07 -7.21 7.53
C ASP A 20 4.33 -7.64 8.31
N VAL A 21 4.79 -8.87 8.11
CA VAL A 21 6.07 -9.35 8.65
C VAL A 21 7.25 -8.83 7.84
N LEU A 22 7.11 -8.73 6.51
CA LEU A 22 8.19 -8.32 5.63
C LEU A 22 8.42 -6.81 5.62
N ILE A 23 7.41 -6.01 5.95
CA ILE A 23 7.51 -4.54 5.96
C ILE A 23 8.47 -4.00 7.02
N VAL A 24 8.90 -4.80 8.00
CA VAL A 24 9.91 -4.39 9.00
C VAL A 24 11.33 -4.86 8.64
N HIS A 25 11.54 -5.39 7.43
CA HIS A 25 12.86 -5.85 7.00
C HIS A 25 13.83 -4.68 6.76
N SER A 26 15.12 -4.89 6.94
CA SER A 26 16.16 -3.86 6.72
C SER A 26 16.69 -3.80 5.29
N ASP A 27 16.22 -4.68 4.41
CA ASP A 27 16.70 -4.81 3.02
C ASP A 27 15.76 -4.05 2.11
N GLU A 28 16.29 -3.03 1.42
CA GLU A 28 15.52 -2.16 0.55
C GLU A 28 14.89 -2.90 -0.64
N ASN A 29 15.48 -4.00 -1.11
CA ASN A 29 14.88 -4.80 -2.19
C ASN A 29 13.63 -5.52 -1.68
N ILE A 30 13.69 -6.07 -0.47
CA ILE A 30 12.52 -6.71 0.16
C ILE A 30 11.42 -5.67 0.43
N LEU A 31 11.79 -4.51 0.96
CA LEU A 31 10.83 -3.43 1.18
C LEU A 31 10.20 -2.94 -0.14
N SER A 32 10.99 -2.86 -1.21
CA SER A 32 10.48 -2.51 -2.54
C SER A 32 9.49 -3.56 -3.06
N ASP A 33 9.80 -4.84 -2.95
CA ASP A 33 8.90 -5.93 -3.36
C ASP A 33 7.59 -5.92 -2.55
N VAL A 34 7.67 -5.61 -1.25
CA VAL A 34 6.49 -5.43 -0.39
C VAL A 34 5.64 -4.25 -0.87
N LEU A 35 6.24 -3.08 -1.09
CA LEU A 35 5.50 -1.89 -1.54
C LEU A 35 4.88 -2.08 -2.93
N ILE A 36 5.59 -2.73 -3.85
CA ILE A 36 5.07 -3.09 -5.17
C ILE A 36 3.88 -4.05 -5.02
N SER A 37 3.98 -5.04 -4.13
CA SER A 37 2.88 -5.98 -3.86
C SER A 37 1.65 -5.26 -3.30
N ILE A 38 1.83 -4.35 -2.34
CA ILE A 38 0.75 -3.52 -1.80
C ILE A 38 0.15 -2.65 -2.91
N ASN A 39 0.98 -2.07 -3.78
CA ASN A 39 0.52 -1.25 -4.91
C ASN A 39 -0.38 -2.03 -5.87
N HIS A 40 -0.01 -3.28 -6.19
CA HIS A 40 -0.83 -4.16 -7.02
C HIS A 40 -2.17 -4.51 -6.37
N LEU A 41 -2.19 -4.72 -5.04
CA LEU A 41 -3.43 -4.94 -4.31
C LEU A 41 -4.31 -3.68 -4.30
N ALA A 42 -3.72 -2.49 -4.12
CA ALA A 42 -4.44 -1.22 -4.14
C ALA A 42 -5.02 -0.89 -5.53
N ASP A 43 -4.36 -1.29 -6.62
CA ASP A 43 -4.85 -1.11 -8.01
C ASP A 43 -5.97 -2.12 -8.39
N SER A 44 -6.27 -3.09 -7.54
CA SER A 44 -7.20 -4.18 -7.88
C SER A 44 -8.67 -3.76 -7.83
N SER A 45 -9.14 -3.22 -6.70
CA SER A 45 -10.53 -2.75 -6.51
C SER A 45 -10.64 -1.92 -5.21
N SER A 46 -11.71 -1.15 -5.03
CA SER A 46 -11.94 -0.44 -3.76
C SER A 46 -12.08 -1.38 -2.56
N ASN A 47 -12.71 -2.56 -2.72
CA ASN A 47 -12.77 -3.57 -1.66
C ASN A 47 -11.38 -4.04 -1.19
N HIS A 48 -10.39 -4.08 -2.09
CA HIS A 48 -9.01 -4.39 -1.72
C HIS A 48 -8.39 -3.25 -0.92
N VAL A 49 -8.62 -2.01 -1.32
CA VAL A 49 -8.16 -0.83 -0.59
C VAL A 49 -8.76 -0.79 0.81
N SER A 50 -10.07 -0.96 0.96
CA SER A 50 -10.71 -1.02 2.29
C SER A 50 -10.14 -2.13 3.17
N PHE A 51 -9.79 -3.28 2.58
CA PHE A 51 -9.14 -4.36 3.32
C PHE A 51 -7.71 -3.99 3.74
N LEU A 52 -6.91 -3.37 2.85
CA LEU A 52 -5.57 -2.88 3.19
C LEU A 52 -5.62 -1.85 4.32
N ILE A 53 -6.54 -0.88 4.24
CA ILE A 53 -6.75 0.13 5.29
C ILE A 53 -7.14 -0.56 6.62
N SER A 54 -8.16 -1.41 6.61
CA SER A 54 -8.62 -2.10 7.83
C SER A 54 -7.56 -3.02 8.46
N SER A 55 -6.58 -3.48 7.69
CA SER A 55 -5.45 -4.27 8.19
C SER A 55 -4.38 -3.44 8.90
N GLY A 56 -4.38 -2.10 8.75
CA GLY A 56 -3.37 -1.19 9.29
C GLY A 56 -2.04 -1.19 8.54
N ILE A 57 -1.91 -1.93 7.44
CA ILE A 57 -0.66 -1.97 6.66
C ILE A 57 -0.37 -0.63 5.98
N VAL A 58 -1.41 0.15 5.65
CA VAL A 58 -1.28 1.49 5.04
C VAL A 58 -0.58 2.46 6.01
N ASP A 59 -0.82 2.36 7.31
CA ASP A 59 -0.15 3.25 8.28
C ASP A 59 1.35 2.99 8.37
N LYS A 60 1.77 1.77 8.04
CA LYS A 60 3.18 1.37 8.09
C LYS A 60 3.99 1.93 6.92
N ILE A 61 3.38 2.14 5.75
CA ILE A 61 4.16 2.56 4.57
C ILE A 61 4.65 4.00 4.66
N TYR A 62 4.01 4.85 5.48
CA TYR A 62 4.44 6.25 5.67
C TYR A 62 5.88 6.35 6.18
N MET A 63 6.37 5.36 6.94
CA MET A 63 7.73 5.39 7.48
C MET A 63 8.84 5.30 6.42
N PHE A 64 8.51 4.89 5.18
CA PHE A 64 9.50 4.81 4.10
C PHE A 64 9.64 6.10 3.30
N LEU A 65 8.80 7.10 3.56
CA LEU A 65 8.92 8.42 2.95
C LEU A 65 10.21 9.09 3.44
N GLY A 66 11.10 9.43 2.50
CA GLY A 66 12.39 10.05 2.80
C GLY A 66 13.51 9.07 3.19
N VAL A 67 13.26 7.76 3.23
CA VAL A 67 14.31 6.75 3.48
C VAL A 67 15.24 6.61 2.28
N SER A 68 14.66 6.45 1.09
CA SER A 68 15.39 6.47 -0.19
C SER A 68 14.48 7.02 -1.29
N GLN A 69 15.07 7.45 -2.42
CA GLN A 69 14.29 7.90 -3.58
C GLN A 69 13.38 6.78 -4.11
N THR A 70 13.90 5.55 -4.15
CA THR A 70 13.18 4.36 -4.64
C THR A 70 11.98 4.04 -3.78
N LEU A 71 12.16 3.93 -2.46
CA LEU A 71 11.07 3.62 -1.54
C LEU A 71 10.05 4.75 -1.48
N THR A 72 10.50 6.01 -1.48
CA THR A 72 9.60 7.16 -1.52
C THR A 72 8.70 7.11 -2.76
N LEU A 73 9.25 6.81 -3.94
CA LEU A 73 8.46 6.68 -5.17
C LEU A 73 7.43 5.54 -5.07
N HIS A 74 7.82 4.37 -4.53
CA HIS A 74 6.89 3.26 -4.35
C HIS A 74 5.76 3.60 -3.38
N VAL A 75 6.05 4.25 -2.24
CA VAL A 75 5.01 4.69 -1.30
C VAL A 75 4.06 5.67 -1.98
N LEU A 76 4.57 6.66 -2.71
CA LEU A 76 3.73 7.63 -3.42
C LEU A 76 2.81 6.97 -4.46
N HIS A 77 3.28 5.95 -5.17
CA HIS A 77 2.42 5.18 -6.07
C HIS A 77 1.29 4.46 -5.32
N VAL A 78 1.61 3.79 -4.21
CA VAL A 78 0.59 3.12 -3.38
C VAL A 78 -0.45 4.14 -2.89
N LEU A 79 0.00 5.26 -2.33
CA LEU A 79 -0.88 6.32 -1.82
C LEU A 79 -1.73 6.94 -2.94
N GLY A 80 -1.17 7.10 -4.14
CA GLY A 80 -1.91 7.58 -5.31
C GLY A 80 -3.02 6.62 -5.73
N ASN A 81 -2.77 5.30 -5.70
CA ASN A 81 -3.80 4.30 -6.01
C ASN A 81 -4.91 4.27 -4.94
N ILE A 82 -4.55 4.39 -3.65
CA ILE A 82 -5.53 4.49 -2.56
C ILE A 82 -6.35 5.79 -2.66
N ALA A 83 -5.71 6.93 -2.93
CA ALA A 83 -6.43 8.19 -3.10
C ALA A 83 -7.39 8.19 -4.31
N GLY A 84 -7.14 7.31 -5.28
CA GLY A 84 -7.94 7.16 -6.49
C GLY A 84 -9.05 6.11 -6.41
N SER A 85 -9.19 5.35 -5.32
CA SER A 85 -10.21 4.30 -5.20
C SER A 85 -11.60 4.86 -4.89
N GLU A 86 -11.77 5.47 -3.72
CA GLU A 86 -13.02 6.08 -3.26
C GLU A 86 -12.75 7.35 -2.44
N GLU A 87 -13.76 8.23 -2.33
CA GLU A 87 -13.63 9.50 -1.60
C GLU A 87 -13.30 9.27 -0.10
N GLU A 88 -13.87 8.23 0.49
CA GLU A 88 -13.61 7.84 1.88
C GLU A 88 -12.16 7.40 2.09
N ASP A 89 -11.58 6.68 1.13
CA ASP A 89 -10.18 6.25 1.16
C ASP A 89 -9.22 7.44 1.03
N ALA A 90 -9.56 8.40 0.15
CA ALA A 90 -8.83 9.66 0.07
C ALA A 90 -8.90 10.41 1.41
N GLN A 91 -10.09 10.55 2.01
CA GLN A 91 -10.27 11.19 3.31
C GLN A 91 -9.47 10.49 4.42
N TYR A 92 -9.41 9.16 4.41
CA TYR A 92 -8.58 8.39 5.34
C TYR A 92 -7.10 8.82 5.28
N LEU A 93 -6.55 8.99 4.07
CA LEU A 93 -5.15 9.44 3.92
C LEU A 93 -4.94 10.85 4.48
N LEU A 94 -5.92 11.74 4.28
CA LEU A 94 -5.90 13.10 4.81
C LEU A 94 -5.89 13.10 6.34
N ASP A 95 -6.78 12.32 6.95
CA ASP A 95 -6.91 12.20 8.40
C ASP A 95 -5.66 11.59 9.04
N ASN A 96 -4.96 10.72 8.32
CA ASN A 96 -3.69 10.11 8.76
C ASN A 96 -2.44 10.93 8.36
N GLY A 97 -2.63 12.21 7.98
CA GLY A 97 -1.54 13.17 7.91
C GLY A 97 -0.67 13.06 6.67
N ILE A 98 -1.19 12.54 5.54
CA ILE A 98 -0.43 12.46 4.28
C ILE A 98 0.19 13.82 3.88
N TYR A 99 -0.45 14.95 4.21
CA TYR A 99 0.06 16.30 3.95
C TYR A 99 1.37 16.62 4.67
N VAL A 100 1.65 15.99 5.81
CA VAL A 100 2.89 16.23 6.55
C VAL A 100 4.10 15.68 5.78
N HIS A 101 3.85 14.79 4.82
CA HIS A 101 4.87 14.10 4.04
C HIS A 101 4.97 14.58 2.57
N LEU A 102 4.07 15.47 2.12
CA LEU A 102 4.06 16.08 0.77
C LEU A 102 4.57 17.53 0.82
#